data_AF-A0A1V1W5Y1-F1
#
_entry.id   AF-A0A1V1W5Y1-F1
#
_cell.length_a   1.000
_cell.length_b   1.000
_cell.length_c   1.000
_cell.angle_alpha   90.00
_cell.angle_beta   90.00
_cell.angle_gamma   90.00
#
_symmetry.space_group_name_H-M   'P 1'
#
loop_
_entity.id
_entity.type
_entity.pdbx_description
1 polymer ?
#
loop_
_entity_poly.entity_id
_entity_poly.type
_entity_poly.pdbx_seq_one_letter_code
_entity_poly.pdbx_strand_id
1 'polypeptide(L)'
;MCGRYASSRRPEDLVEEFDITELRVPAPLEADYNVAPTKEVYAVVERLPTKSAESTESDEPARRQLRVLTWGLVPSWAKDPSIGNRMINARMETVAEKPAYKRAFAKRRCLLPADGYYEWYPTEQLTAAGKPRKQPFFIRPQDHGVLAMAGLYEIWRDPTKADDADDRFRWTCTVITTDAEDDLGHIHDRMPLMVERDRWADWLDPTAPQDQLLDLLVPAAPGRLEAYPVSTLVSNVRNNGPELLEPLPLEDVIG
;
A
#
# COMPACT_ATOMS: atom_id res chain seq x y z
N MET A 1 -2.62 11.76 -5.74
CA MET A 1 -3.00 10.90 -4.57
C MET A 1 -2.74 9.50 -5.04
N CYS A 2 -1.82 8.77 -4.39
CA CYS A 2 -1.49 7.40 -4.76
C CYS A 2 -2.69 6.45 -4.59
N GLY A 3 -3.46 6.29 -5.67
CA GLY A 3 -4.70 5.51 -5.73
C GLY A 3 -4.69 4.41 -6.79
N ARG A 4 -3.51 4.09 -7.35
CA ARG A 4 -3.33 2.97 -8.26
C ARG A 4 -1.91 2.43 -8.20
N TYR A 5 -1.76 1.11 -8.23
CA TYR A 5 -0.46 0.46 -8.37
C TYR A 5 -0.58 -0.88 -9.07
N ALA A 6 0.55 -1.51 -9.38
CA ALA A 6 0.60 -2.86 -9.93
C ALA A 6 1.20 -3.83 -8.91
N SER A 7 0.60 -5.01 -8.80
CA SER A 7 1.04 -6.13 -7.97
C SER A 7 0.78 -7.43 -8.72
N SER A 8 1.77 -7.85 -9.50
CA SER A 8 1.71 -9.03 -10.37
C SER A 8 2.49 -10.23 -9.82
N ARG A 9 3.26 -10.04 -8.74
CA ARG A 9 4.12 -11.08 -8.14
C ARG A 9 3.31 -12.16 -7.45
N ARG A 10 3.82 -13.40 -7.51
CA ARG A 10 3.20 -14.56 -6.89
C ARG A 10 3.58 -14.64 -5.40
N PRO A 11 2.77 -15.32 -4.57
CA PRO A 11 3.09 -15.48 -3.15
C PRO A 11 4.46 -16.12 -2.91
N GLU A 12 4.92 -17.04 -3.75
CA GLU A 12 6.21 -17.72 -3.56
C GLU A 12 7.38 -16.75 -3.69
N ASP A 13 7.31 -15.88 -4.70
CA ASP A 13 8.32 -14.85 -4.94
C ASP A 13 8.36 -13.84 -3.77
N LEU A 14 7.19 -13.50 -3.20
CA LEU A 14 7.08 -12.65 -2.01
C LEU A 14 7.54 -13.35 -0.72
N VAL A 15 7.38 -14.66 -0.61
CA VAL A 15 7.83 -15.45 0.54
C VAL A 15 9.34 -15.42 0.64
N GLU A 16 10.03 -15.62 -0.49
CA GLU A 16 11.49 -15.54 -0.56
C GLU A 16 11.98 -14.10 -0.34
N GLU A 17 11.41 -13.13 -1.04
CA GLU A 17 11.86 -11.73 -1.00
C GLU A 17 11.81 -11.11 0.40
N PHE A 18 10.76 -11.42 1.17
CA PHE A 18 10.50 -10.82 2.48
C PHE A 18 10.85 -11.72 3.67
N ASP A 19 11.50 -12.88 3.46
CA ASP A 19 11.77 -13.87 4.53
C ASP A 19 10.50 -14.25 5.31
N ILE A 20 9.41 -14.59 4.60
CA ILE A 20 8.12 -14.89 5.23
C ILE A 20 8.18 -16.24 5.96
N THR A 21 7.97 -16.20 7.28
CA THR A 21 7.94 -17.40 8.13
C THR A 21 6.58 -18.08 8.19
N GLU A 22 5.50 -17.38 7.82
CA GLU A 22 4.14 -17.88 7.98
C GLU A 22 3.22 -17.38 6.85
N LEU A 23 2.89 -18.28 5.91
CA LEU A 23 1.99 -17.99 4.81
C LEU A 23 0.53 -18.04 5.26
N ARG A 24 -0.18 -16.91 5.19
CA ARG A 24 -1.60 -16.76 5.57
C ARG A 24 -2.42 -16.26 4.38
N VAL A 25 -2.28 -16.98 3.26
CA VAL A 25 -2.95 -16.72 1.98
C VAL A 25 -3.85 -17.92 1.69
N PRO A 26 -5.19 -17.82 1.88
CA PRO A 26 -6.09 -18.94 1.65
C PRO A 26 -6.14 -19.39 0.19
N ALA A 27 -6.05 -18.42 -0.73
CA ALA A 27 -5.93 -18.63 -2.16
C ALA A 27 -5.01 -17.51 -2.72
N PRO A 28 -4.11 -17.83 -3.67
CA PRO A 28 -3.33 -16.81 -4.36
C PRO A 28 -4.24 -15.82 -5.08
N LEU A 29 -3.89 -14.53 -4.98
CA LEU A 29 -4.41 -13.48 -5.84
C LEU A 29 -3.80 -13.61 -7.24
N GLU A 30 -4.63 -13.37 -8.25
CA GLU A 30 -4.19 -13.21 -9.64
C GLU A 30 -3.30 -11.96 -9.79
N ALA A 31 -2.47 -11.95 -10.83
CA ALA A 31 -1.69 -10.77 -11.16
C ALA A 31 -2.61 -9.57 -11.46
N ASP A 32 -2.35 -8.44 -10.82
CA ASP A 32 -3.15 -7.21 -10.99
C ASP A 32 -2.24 -6.05 -11.34
N TYR A 33 -2.27 -5.67 -12.62
CA TYR A 33 -1.51 -4.56 -13.17
C TYR A 33 -2.21 -3.21 -12.93
N ASN A 34 -3.42 -3.20 -12.36
CA ASN A 34 -4.22 -2.01 -12.15
C ASN A 34 -5.01 -2.08 -10.83
N VAL A 35 -4.28 -2.26 -9.73
CA VAL A 35 -4.84 -2.38 -8.39
C VAL A 35 -5.50 -1.06 -8.02
N ALA A 36 -6.82 -1.11 -7.78
CA ALA A 36 -7.62 0.02 -7.34
C ALA A 36 -8.01 -0.15 -5.87
N PRO A 37 -8.41 0.93 -5.17
CA PRO A 37 -9.05 0.85 -3.86
C PRO A 37 -10.12 -0.24 -3.79
N THR A 38 -10.29 -0.79 -2.59
CA THR A 38 -11.21 -1.86 -2.20
C THR A 38 -10.89 -3.26 -2.72
N LYS A 39 -9.90 -3.41 -3.61
CA LYS A 39 -9.37 -4.72 -3.99
C LYS A 39 -8.62 -5.39 -2.85
N GLU A 40 -8.51 -6.72 -2.94
CA GLU A 40 -7.65 -7.52 -2.10
C GLU A 40 -6.21 -7.47 -2.60
N VAL A 41 -5.26 -7.38 -1.67
CA VAL A 41 -3.84 -7.15 -1.95
C VAL A 41 -2.99 -7.93 -0.96
N TYR A 42 -1.77 -8.29 -1.37
CA TYR A 42 -0.81 -8.87 -0.44
C TYR A 42 -0.27 -7.81 0.53
N ALA A 43 -0.11 -8.19 1.78
CA ALA A 43 0.56 -7.40 2.79
C ALA A 43 1.51 -8.28 3.60
N VAL A 44 2.72 -7.77 3.79
CA VAL A 44 3.69 -8.35 4.72
C VAL A 44 3.49 -7.68 6.07
N VAL A 45 3.25 -8.48 7.10
CA VAL A 45 3.04 -8.01 8.47
C VAL A 45 3.93 -8.81 9.42
N GLU A 46 4.25 -8.24 10.57
CA GLU A 46 4.90 -8.98 11.64
C GLU A 46 4.01 -8.95 12.88
N ARG A 47 3.78 -10.12 13.47
CA ARG A 47 2.85 -10.27 14.58
C ARG A 47 3.44 -11.14 15.66
N LEU A 48 3.32 -10.68 16.90
CA LEU A 48 3.49 -11.54 18.06
C LEU A 48 2.45 -12.67 17.99
N PRO A 49 2.83 -13.91 18.32
CA PRO A 49 1.90 -15.02 18.42
C PRO A 49 0.71 -14.67 19.32
N THR A 50 -0.48 -15.12 18.92
CA THR A 50 -1.68 -14.94 19.75
C THR A 50 -1.48 -15.76 21.01
N LYS A 51 -1.54 -15.13 22.19
CA LYS A 51 -1.54 -15.86 23.47
C LYS A 51 -2.62 -16.93 23.43
N SER A 52 -2.22 -18.21 23.56
CA SER A 52 -3.20 -19.27 23.74
C SER A 52 -3.84 -19.11 25.12
N ALA A 53 -5.06 -19.60 25.29
CA ALA A 53 -5.74 -19.59 26.61
C ALA A 53 -4.95 -20.33 27.71
N GLU A 54 -3.94 -21.12 27.30
CA GLU A 54 -3.12 -21.98 28.14
C GLU A 54 -1.71 -21.42 28.41
N SER A 55 -1.33 -20.28 27.80
CA SER A 55 -0.01 -19.66 28.00
C SER A 55 -0.14 -18.21 28.48
N THR A 56 0.28 -17.96 29.72
CA THR A 56 0.31 -16.62 30.32
C THR A 56 1.53 -15.80 29.86
N GLU A 57 2.57 -16.48 29.37
CA GLU A 57 3.77 -15.90 28.77
C GLU A 57 4.00 -16.56 27.40
N SER A 58 4.08 -15.74 26.35
CA SER A 58 4.56 -16.18 25.04
C SER A 58 5.80 -15.35 24.73
N ASP A 59 6.96 -15.85 25.14
CA ASP A 59 8.28 -15.32 24.75
C ASP A 59 8.64 -15.69 23.30
N GLU A 60 7.67 -16.23 22.55
CA GLU A 60 7.88 -16.52 21.14
C GLU A 60 8.08 -15.23 20.34
N PRO A 61 9.09 -15.21 19.44
CA PRO A 61 9.37 -14.05 18.62
C PRO A 61 8.19 -13.73 17.70
N ALA A 62 8.12 -12.47 17.28
CA ALA A 62 7.15 -12.07 16.27
C ALA A 62 7.40 -12.86 14.97
N ARG A 63 6.32 -13.23 14.29
CA ARG A 63 6.36 -14.00 13.05
C ARG A 63 6.02 -13.09 11.89
N ARG A 64 6.87 -13.09 10.87
CA ARG A 64 6.62 -12.39 9.62
C ARG A 64 5.67 -13.21 8.76
N GLN A 65 4.57 -12.59 8.37
CA GLN A 65 3.42 -13.20 7.70
C GLN A 65 3.15 -12.52 6.37
N LEU A 66 2.84 -13.32 5.35
CA LEU A 66 2.19 -12.83 4.13
C LEU A 66 0.69 -13.06 4.25
N ARG A 67 -0.10 -12.00 4.09
CA ARG A 67 -1.57 -12.02 4.21
C ARG A 67 -2.24 -11.36 3.03
N VAL A 68 -3.52 -11.71 2.83
CA VAL A 68 -4.44 -10.98 1.94
C VAL A 68 -5.25 -9.97 2.77
N LEU A 69 -5.19 -8.69 2.39
CA LEU A 69 -5.88 -7.57 3.04
C LEU A 69 -6.74 -6.81 2.00
N THR A 70 -7.83 -6.17 2.42
CA THR A 70 -8.54 -5.20 1.56
C THR A 70 -7.87 -3.83 1.63
N TRP A 71 -7.54 -3.21 0.49
CA TRP A 71 -7.04 -1.83 0.46
C TRP A 71 -8.16 -0.80 0.69
N GLY A 72 -8.15 -0.16 1.86
CA GLY A 72 -9.19 0.73 2.35
C GLY A 72 -9.42 0.46 3.83
N LEU A 73 -8.64 1.12 4.69
CA LEU A 73 -8.58 0.80 6.11
C LEU A 73 -9.91 1.07 6.82
N VAL A 74 -10.40 0.07 7.55
CA VAL A 74 -11.59 0.19 8.41
C VAL A 74 -11.13 0.24 9.86
N PRO A 75 -11.26 1.40 10.54
CA PRO A 75 -10.89 1.51 11.95
C PRO A 75 -11.67 0.54 12.82
N SER A 76 -11.05 0.00 13.86
CA SER A 76 -11.67 -1.02 14.73
C SER A 76 -12.97 -0.58 15.40
N TRP A 77 -13.22 0.72 15.52
CA TRP A 77 -14.44 1.31 16.13
C TRP A 77 -15.54 1.62 15.10
N ALA A 78 -15.28 1.45 13.81
CA ALA A 78 -16.24 1.77 12.77
C ALA A 78 -17.45 0.83 12.86
N LYS A 79 -18.66 1.38 12.66
CA LYS A 79 -19.91 0.60 12.59
C LYS A 79 -20.20 0.10 11.17
N ASP A 80 -19.66 0.80 10.17
CA ASP A 80 -19.88 0.53 8.75
C ASP A 80 -18.51 0.44 8.04
N PRO A 81 -18.22 -0.67 7.34
CA PRO A 81 -16.96 -0.85 6.62
C PRO A 81 -16.81 0.08 5.41
N SER A 82 -17.89 0.72 4.93
CA SER A 82 -17.84 1.67 3.79
C SER A 82 -16.93 2.87 4.04
N ILE A 83 -16.62 3.19 5.30
CA ILE A 83 -15.64 4.22 5.65
C ILE A 83 -14.26 3.94 5.01
N GLY A 84 -13.91 2.67 4.83
CA GLY A 84 -12.66 2.23 4.20
C GLY A 84 -12.45 2.77 2.79
N ASN A 85 -13.53 3.03 2.04
CA ASN A 85 -13.47 3.62 0.69
C ASN A 85 -12.79 5.00 0.65
N ARG A 86 -12.74 5.70 1.79
CA ARG A 86 -12.11 7.02 1.95
C ARG A 86 -10.78 6.96 2.71
N MET A 87 -10.35 5.78 3.11
CA MET A 87 -9.19 5.56 3.99
C MET A 87 -8.08 4.75 3.31
N ILE A 88 -7.93 4.97 2.00
CA ILE A 88 -6.96 4.30 1.15
C ILE A 88 -5.53 4.82 1.35
N ASN A 89 -5.40 6.07 1.81
CA ASN A 89 -4.12 6.66 2.20
C ASN A 89 -4.18 7.26 3.62
N ALA A 90 -3.06 7.17 4.33
CA ALA A 90 -2.80 7.89 5.56
C ALA A 90 -1.70 8.92 5.33
N ARG A 91 -1.87 10.13 5.87
CA ARG A 91 -0.91 11.23 5.70
C ARG A 91 0.18 11.14 6.77
N MET A 92 1.45 11.04 6.36
CA MET A 92 2.62 11.01 7.25
C MET A 92 2.56 12.07 8.36
N GLU A 93 2.18 13.29 8.03
CA GLU A 93 2.16 14.45 8.93
C GLU A 93 1.16 14.30 10.07
N THR A 94 0.17 13.41 9.95
CA THR A 94 -0.90 13.25 10.93
C THR A 94 -1.15 11.79 11.33
N VAL A 95 -0.37 10.84 10.80
CA VAL A 95 -0.59 9.40 10.97
C VAL A 95 -0.44 8.96 12.43
N ALA A 96 0.49 9.59 13.15
CA ALA A 96 0.76 9.34 14.57
C ALA A 96 -0.30 9.94 15.52
N GLU A 97 -1.13 10.87 15.03
CA GLU A 97 -2.05 11.66 15.87
C GLU A 97 -3.51 11.28 15.67
N LYS A 98 -3.91 11.00 14.42
CA LYS A 98 -5.31 10.79 14.07
C LYS A 98 -5.87 9.52 14.72
N PRO A 99 -7.04 9.56 15.37
CA PRO A 99 -7.65 8.37 16.01
C PRO A 99 -7.83 7.17 15.08
N ALA A 100 -8.05 7.44 13.79
CA ALA A 100 -8.14 6.46 12.71
C ALA A 100 -6.85 5.62 12.51
N TYR A 101 -5.68 6.20 12.79
CA TYR A 101 -4.39 5.62 12.40
C TYR A 101 -3.42 5.43 13.56
N LYS A 102 -3.44 6.30 14.58
CA LYS A 102 -2.42 6.34 15.65
C LYS A 102 -2.14 4.99 16.32
N ARG A 103 -3.18 4.19 16.56
CA ARG A 103 -3.04 2.85 17.17
C ARG A 103 -2.47 1.82 16.20
N ALA A 104 -2.77 1.96 14.91
CA ALA A 104 -2.22 1.10 13.86
C ALA A 104 -0.78 1.50 13.54
N PHE A 105 -0.47 2.79 13.46
CA PHE A 105 0.89 3.31 13.32
C PHE A 105 1.81 2.77 14.42
N ALA A 106 1.37 2.76 15.66
CA ALA A 106 2.17 2.26 16.78
C ALA A 106 2.38 0.73 16.77
N LYS A 107 1.45 -0.07 16.24
CA LYS A 107 1.40 -1.53 16.51
C LYS A 107 1.02 -2.45 15.35
N ARG A 108 0.51 -1.92 14.24
CA ARG A 108 -0.06 -2.66 13.10
C ARG A 108 0.41 -2.04 11.80
N ARG A 109 1.72 -2.13 11.57
CA ARG A 109 2.38 -1.69 10.36
C ARG A 109 2.52 -2.85 9.38
N CYS A 110 2.53 -2.53 8.10
CA CYS A 110 2.73 -3.51 7.05
C CYS A 110 3.60 -2.93 5.93
N LEU A 111 4.13 -3.82 5.11
CA LEU A 111 4.64 -3.49 3.78
C LEU A 111 3.61 -3.97 2.76
N LEU A 112 3.33 -3.14 1.77
CA LEU A 112 2.46 -3.46 0.65
C LEU A 112 3.35 -3.61 -0.59
N PRO A 113 3.68 -4.85 -0.99
CA PRO A 113 4.52 -5.11 -2.15
C PRO A 113 3.86 -4.63 -3.43
N ALA A 114 4.62 -3.95 -4.29
CA ALA A 114 4.19 -3.51 -5.60
C ALA A 114 5.31 -3.68 -6.64
N ASP A 115 4.91 -3.84 -7.89
CA ASP A 115 5.80 -3.67 -9.05
C ASP A 115 6.18 -2.21 -9.24
N GLY A 116 5.24 -1.32 -8.88
CA GLY A 116 5.35 0.12 -8.98
C GLY A 116 3.96 0.75 -8.82
N TYR A 117 3.89 2.08 -8.76
CA TYR A 117 2.64 2.81 -8.64
C TYR A 117 2.42 3.77 -9.81
N TYR A 118 1.17 4.20 -10.00
CA TYR A 118 0.84 5.16 -11.05
C TYR A 118 0.56 6.55 -10.47
N GLU A 119 1.08 7.57 -11.12
CA GLU A 119 0.72 8.97 -10.87
C GLU A 119 0.30 9.64 -12.19
N TRP A 120 -0.64 10.59 -12.12
CA TRP A 120 -1.20 11.25 -13.30
C TRP A 120 -0.81 12.71 -13.33
N TYR A 121 0.13 13.07 -14.20
CA TYR A 121 0.63 14.43 -14.33
C TYR A 121 -0.22 15.22 -15.33
N PRO A 122 -0.60 16.48 -15.00
CA PRO A 122 -1.30 17.35 -15.94
C PRO A 122 -0.40 17.67 -17.14
N THR A 123 -0.99 17.76 -18.32
CA THR A 123 -0.33 18.21 -19.55
C THR A 123 -0.87 19.56 -19.99
N GLU A 124 -0.19 20.22 -20.93
CA GLU A 124 -0.63 21.52 -21.48
C GLU A 124 -1.93 21.39 -22.31
N GLN A 125 -2.22 20.20 -22.82
CA GLN A 125 -3.42 19.95 -23.60
C GLN A 125 -4.66 19.98 -22.73
N LEU A 126 -5.74 20.56 -23.25
CA LEU A 126 -7.02 20.59 -22.57
C LEU A 126 -7.98 19.51 -23.10
N THR A 127 -8.78 18.97 -22.20
CA THR A 127 -9.98 18.20 -22.52
C THR A 127 -11.05 19.12 -23.11
N ALA A 128 -12.08 18.55 -23.75
CA ALA A 128 -13.23 19.33 -24.24
C ALA A 128 -13.94 20.13 -23.12
N ALA A 129 -13.77 19.73 -21.86
CA ALA A 129 -14.27 20.43 -20.68
C ALA A 129 -13.31 21.52 -20.14
N GLY A 130 -12.25 21.86 -20.87
CA GLY A 130 -11.29 22.91 -20.50
C GLY A 130 -10.32 22.56 -19.37
N LYS A 131 -10.25 21.28 -18.95
CA LYS A 131 -9.31 20.81 -17.92
C LYS A 131 -8.05 20.23 -18.55
N PRO A 132 -6.86 20.41 -17.96
CA PRO A 132 -5.65 19.70 -18.39
C PRO A 132 -5.91 18.20 -18.55
N ARG A 133 -5.51 17.65 -19.68
CA ARG A 133 -5.38 16.20 -19.85
C ARG A 133 -4.34 15.71 -18.86
N LYS A 134 -4.45 14.45 -18.47
CA LYS A 134 -3.49 13.84 -17.55
C LYS A 134 -2.79 12.67 -18.23
N GLN A 135 -1.46 12.69 -18.18
CA GLN A 135 -0.59 11.61 -18.63
C GLN A 135 -0.28 10.71 -17.42
N PRO A 136 -0.67 9.43 -17.43
CA PRO A 136 -0.20 8.50 -16.42
C PRO A 136 1.28 8.17 -16.61
N PHE A 137 1.99 8.11 -15.50
CA PHE A 137 3.35 7.59 -15.40
C PHE A 137 3.33 6.38 -14.47
N PHE A 138 4.13 5.38 -14.81
CA PHE A 138 4.44 4.28 -13.91
C PHE A 138 5.79 4.54 -13.25
N ILE A 139 5.82 4.39 -11.93
CA ILE A 139 6.97 4.72 -11.08
C ILE A 139 7.37 3.47 -10.30
N ARG A 140 8.61 3.01 -10.49
CA ARG A 140 9.07 1.71 -9.97
C ARG A 140 10.57 1.66 -9.62
N PRO A 141 11.04 0.64 -8.88
CA PRO A 141 12.47 0.43 -8.63
C PRO A 141 13.25 0.21 -9.94
N GLN A 142 14.43 0.85 -10.04
CA GLN A 142 15.30 0.77 -11.22
C GLN A 142 15.87 -0.62 -11.48
N ASP A 143 16.02 -1.42 -10.41
CA ASP A 143 16.46 -2.81 -10.46
C ASP A 143 15.31 -3.79 -10.77
N HIS A 144 14.10 -3.26 -11.03
CA HIS A 144 12.86 -4.00 -11.21
C HIS A 144 12.50 -4.86 -9.98
N GLY A 145 13.06 -4.53 -8.81
CA GLY A 145 12.77 -5.13 -7.53
C GLY A 145 11.38 -4.76 -7.00
N VAL A 146 11.07 -5.21 -5.78
CA VAL A 146 9.80 -4.90 -5.12
C VAL A 146 9.82 -3.47 -4.57
N LEU A 147 8.80 -2.69 -4.92
CA LEU A 147 8.46 -1.47 -4.18
C LEU A 147 7.71 -1.86 -2.91
N ALA A 148 8.36 -1.75 -1.75
CA ALA A 148 7.74 -2.02 -0.46
C ALA A 148 7.08 -0.74 0.10
N MET A 149 5.84 -0.47 -0.31
CA MET A 149 5.11 0.70 0.19
C MET A 149 4.81 0.56 1.69
N ALA A 150 5.05 1.62 2.46
CA ALA A 150 4.75 1.67 3.87
C ALA A 150 3.23 1.73 4.08
N GLY A 151 2.70 0.77 4.83
CA GLY A 151 1.27 0.69 5.11
C GLY A 151 0.95 0.49 6.58
N LEU A 152 -0.32 0.69 6.90
CA LEU A 152 -0.91 0.27 8.17
C LEU A 152 -2.00 -0.74 7.90
N TYR A 153 -2.28 -1.60 8.87
CA TYR A 153 -3.41 -2.52 8.82
C TYR A 153 -4.31 -2.44 10.06
N GLU A 154 -5.57 -2.83 9.89
CA GLU A 154 -6.53 -3.03 10.96
C GLU A 154 -7.24 -4.36 10.82
N ILE A 155 -7.64 -4.91 11.96
CA ILE A 155 -8.52 -6.07 12.06
C ILE A 155 -9.86 -5.55 12.55
N TRP A 156 -10.79 -5.35 11.62
CA TRP A 156 -12.12 -4.87 11.93
C TRP A 156 -13.04 -6.04 12.23
N ARG A 157 -13.77 -5.97 13.34
CA ARG A 157 -14.79 -6.95 13.71
C ARG A 157 -16.14 -6.42 13.26
N ASP A 158 -16.83 -7.17 12.40
CA ASP A 158 -18.14 -6.81 11.91
C ASP A 158 -19.17 -6.86 13.05
N PRO A 159 -19.75 -5.71 13.46
CA PRO A 159 -20.70 -5.67 14.56
C PRO A 159 -22.07 -6.27 14.21
N THR A 160 -22.31 -6.60 12.94
CA THR A 160 -23.57 -7.21 12.47
C THR A 160 -23.53 -8.74 12.49
N LYS A 161 -22.35 -9.34 12.65
CA LYS A 161 -22.14 -10.78 12.67
C LYS A 161 -22.10 -11.33 14.10
N ALA A 162 -22.46 -12.60 14.23
CA ALA A 162 -22.42 -13.30 15.51
C ALA A 162 -20.99 -13.42 16.08
N ASP A 163 -20.90 -13.55 17.39
CA ASP A 163 -19.64 -13.61 18.14
C ASP A 163 -18.81 -14.88 17.87
N ASP A 164 -19.38 -15.86 17.20
CA ASP A 164 -18.75 -17.13 16.82
C ASP A 164 -18.63 -17.30 15.31
N ALA A 165 -19.08 -16.33 14.51
CA ALA A 165 -18.96 -16.40 13.06
C ALA A 165 -17.49 -16.36 12.60
N ASP A 166 -17.11 -17.33 11.78
CA ASP A 166 -15.73 -17.48 11.28
C ASP A 166 -15.27 -16.28 10.44
N ASP A 167 -16.20 -15.62 9.74
CA ASP A 167 -15.97 -14.53 8.81
C ASP A 167 -16.25 -13.14 9.41
N ARG A 168 -16.27 -13.03 10.75
CA ARG A 168 -16.52 -11.77 11.47
C ARG A 168 -15.37 -10.78 11.44
N PHE A 169 -14.16 -11.23 11.09
CA PHE A 169 -12.98 -10.38 11.07
C PHE A 169 -12.56 -10.05 9.64
N ARG A 170 -12.42 -8.76 9.36
CA ARG A 170 -11.88 -8.26 8.10
C ARG A 170 -10.52 -7.61 8.32
N TRP A 171 -9.56 -8.01 7.50
CA TRP A 171 -8.24 -7.40 7.47
C TRP A 171 -8.20 -6.33 6.40
N THR A 172 -7.83 -5.11 6.77
CA THR A 172 -7.84 -3.95 5.88
C THR A 172 -6.54 -3.16 6.00
N CYS A 173 -6.11 -2.48 4.94
CA CYS A 173 -4.88 -1.69 4.94
C CYS A 173 -5.05 -0.30 4.34
N THR A 174 -4.05 0.55 4.58
CA THR A 174 -3.89 1.88 3.98
C THR A 174 -2.43 2.10 3.62
N VAL A 175 -2.15 2.91 2.61
CA VAL A 175 -0.79 3.32 2.22
C VAL A 175 -0.44 4.64 2.89
N ILE A 176 0.72 4.75 3.51
CA ILE A 176 1.20 6.03 4.04
C ILE A 176 1.75 6.86 2.88
N THR A 177 1.36 8.12 2.84
CA THR A 177 1.74 9.07 1.78
C THR A 177 2.37 10.31 2.37
N THR A 178 3.16 11.02 1.58
CA THR A 178 3.70 12.36 1.85
C THR A 178 3.37 13.32 0.70
N ASP A 179 3.63 14.61 0.87
CA ASP A 179 3.52 15.60 -0.22
C ASP A 179 4.53 15.30 -1.33
N ALA A 180 4.11 15.45 -2.59
CA ALA A 180 5.03 15.48 -3.71
C ALA A 180 5.55 16.91 -3.92
N GLU A 181 6.86 17.08 -3.89
CA GLU A 181 7.53 18.31 -4.32
C GLU A 181 7.90 18.15 -5.80
N ASP A 182 7.55 19.14 -6.64
CA ASP A 182 8.14 19.27 -7.98
C ASP A 182 9.35 20.23 -7.95
N ASP A 183 10.14 20.24 -9.03
CA ASP A 183 11.36 21.06 -9.16
C ASP A 183 11.11 22.59 -9.07
N LEU A 184 9.84 23.02 -9.02
CA LEU A 184 9.40 24.41 -8.92
C LEU A 184 8.75 24.72 -7.55
N GLY A 185 8.72 23.76 -6.63
CA GLY A 185 8.17 23.92 -5.28
C GLY A 185 6.65 23.94 -5.21
N HIS A 186 5.95 23.50 -6.26
CA HIS A 186 4.50 23.39 -6.23
C HIS A 186 4.07 22.03 -5.66
N ILE A 187 3.29 22.05 -4.57
CA ILE A 187 2.75 20.85 -3.92
C ILE A 187 1.56 20.34 -4.75
N HIS A 188 1.81 19.38 -5.63
CA HIS A 188 0.78 18.83 -6.51
C HIS A 188 0.81 17.30 -6.50
N ASP A 189 -0.23 16.74 -5.88
CA ASP A 189 -0.47 15.31 -5.60
C ASP A 189 0.43 14.67 -4.52
N ARG A 190 -0.07 13.60 -3.89
CA ARG A 190 0.56 12.88 -2.77
C ARG A 190 1.20 11.60 -3.31
N MET A 191 2.46 11.36 -2.95
CA MET A 191 3.19 10.14 -3.31
C MET A 191 3.22 9.13 -2.15
N PRO A 192 3.37 7.81 -2.42
CA PRO A 192 3.53 6.84 -1.35
C PRO A 192 4.89 7.00 -0.68
N LEU A 193 4.94 6.65 0.60
CA LEU A 193 6.19 6.38 1.30
C LEU A 193 6.51 4.90 1.15
N MET A 194 7.79 4.58 1.04
CA MET A 194 8.30 3.22 1.01
C MET A 194 9.28 3.00 2.16
N VAL A 195 9.57 1.73 2.42
CA VAL A 195 10.58 1.30 3.39
C VAL A 195 11.66 0.56 2.62
N GLU A 196 12.91 0.97 2.80
CA GLU A 196 14.06 0.29 2.19
C GLU A 196 14.33 -1.05 2.86
N ARG A 197 14.93 -1.99 2.13
CA ARG A 197 15.09 -3.40 2.54
C ARG A 197 15.75 -3.54 3.91
N ASP A 198 16.78 -2.75 4.16
CA ASP A 198 17.55 -2.72 5.42
C ASP A 198 16.73 -2.25 6.63
N ARG A 199 15.56 -1.62 6.42
CA ARG A 199 14.68 -1.07 7.46
C ARG A 199 13.37 -1.84 7.63
N TRP A 200 13.14 -2.91 6.86
CA TRP A 200 11.90 -3.68 6.93
C TRP A 200 11.66 -4.28 8.31
N ALA A 201 12.69 -4.80 8.97
CA ALA A 201 12.57 -5.38 10.31
C ALA A 201 12.10 -4.33 11.34
N ASP A 202 12.76 -3.18 11.40
CA ASP A 202 12.42 -2.09 12.33
C ASP A 202 11.01 -1.54 12.04
N TRP A 203 10.64 -1.41 10.77
CA TRP A 203 9.30 -0.98 10.39
C TRP A 203 8.23 -2.01 10.81
N LEU A 204 8.48 -3.30 10.63
CA LEU A 204 7.49 -4.33 10.93
C LEU A 204 7.38 -4.67 12.42
N ASP A 205 8.42 -4.44 13.22
CA ASP A 205 8.47 -4.81 14.64
C ASP A 205 7.37 -4.12 15.48
N PRO A 206 6.35 -4.85 15.98
CA PRO A 206 5.26 -4.26 16.76
C PRO A 206 5.70 -3.68 18.12
N THR A 207 6.97 -3.88 18.52
CA THR A 207 7.55 -3.37 19.76
C THR A 207 8.38 -2.10 19.56
N ALA A 208 8.71 -1.73 18.32
CA ALA A 208 9.52 -0.55 18.00
C ALA A 208 8.95 0.76 18.61
N PRO A 209 9.83 1.67 19.10
CA PRO A 209 9.44 2.97 19.62
C PRO A 209 8.75 3.84 18.55
N GLN A 210 7.59 4.42 18.88
CA GLN A 210 6.76 5.13 17.91
C GLN A 210 7.45 6.38 17.32
N ASP A 211 8.31 7.04 18.10
CA ASP A 211 9.04 8.26 17.74
C ASP A 211 10.10 8.05 16.66
N GLN A 212 10.56 6.81 16.45
CA GLN A 212 11.57 6.47 15.43
C GLN A 212 10.95 6.05 14.09
N LEU A 213 9.65 5.77 14.06
CA LEU A 213 9.01 5.10 12.92
C LEU A 213 8.95 5.96 11.65
N LEU A 214 8.83 7.29 11.80
CA LEU A 214 8.77 8.18 10.63
C LEU A 214 10.12 8.29 9.92
N ASP A 215 11.23 8.16 10.64
CA ASP A 215 12.60 8.24 10.10
C ASP A 215 12.96 7.01 9.24
N LEU A 216 12.20 5.92 9.39
CA LEU A 216 12.33 4.72 8.57
C LEU A 216 11.78 4.89 7.15
N LEU A 217 10.93 5.90 6.94
CA LEU A 217 10.17 6.08 5.71
C LEU A 217 10.91 6.99 4.74
N VAL A 218 10.92 6.61 3.46
CA VAL A 218 11.47 7.44 2.38
C VAL A 218 10.42 7.69 1.29
N PRO A 219 10.38 8.89 0.69
CA PRO A 219 9.50 9.16 -0.45
C PRO A 219 9.81 8.23 -1.63
N ALA A 220 8.77 7.63 -2.21
CA ALA A 220 8.86 6.85 -3.44
C ALA A 220 8.93 7.78 -4.68
N ALA A 221 9.82 8.76 -4.67
CA ALA A 221 9.86 9.83 -5.65
C ALA A 221 10.63 9.45 -6.94
N PRO A 222 10.28 10.06 -8.09
CA PRO A 222 11.15 10.07 -9.27
C PRO A 222 12.57 10.55 -8.91
N GLY A 223 13.60 9.94 -9.49
CA GLY A 223 15.02 10.20 -9.18
C GLY A 223 15.60 9.22 -8.17
N ARG A 224 14.79 8.74 -7.21
CA ARG A 224 15.09 7.50 -6.48
C ARG A 224 14.55 6.28 -7.21
N LEU A 225 13.35 6.43 -7.76
CA LEU A 225 12.69 5.46 -8.61
C LEU A 225 12.78 5.91 -10.07
N GLU A 226 12.70 4.95 -11.00
CA GLU A 226 12.47 5.29 -12.40
C GLU A 226 11.00 5.61 -12.63
N ALA A 227 10.74 6.58 -13.49
CA ALA A 227 9.41 7.01 -13.87
C ALA A 227 9.34 7.10 -15.39
N TYR A 228 8.31 6.51 -15.98
CA TYR A 228 8.10 6.56 -17.43
C TYR A 228 6.60 6.66 -17.78
N PRO A 229 6.25 7.32 -18.89
CA PRO A 229 4.87 7.49 -19.31
C PRO A 229 4.28 6.16 -19.78
N VAL A 230 3.01 5.91 -19.48
CA VAL A 230 2.27 4.71 -19.90
C VAL A 230 0.94 5.06 -20.56
N SER A 231 0.28 4.08 -21.16
CA SER A 231 -1.00 4.29 -21.84
C SER A 231 -2.09 4.83 -20.91
N THR A 232 -2.93 5.75 -21.43
CA THR A 232 -4.11 6.26 -20.70
C THR A 232 -5.15 5.17 -20.38
N LEU A 233 -5.03 3.98 -20.98
CA LEU A 233 -5.84 2.80 -20.69
C LEU A 233 -5.89 2.48 -19.19
N VAL A 234 -4.81 2.70 -18.44
CA VAL A 234 -4.78 2.44 -16.98
C VAL A 234 -5.83 3.27 -16.23
N SER A 235 -6.24 4.43 -16.75
CA SER A 235 -7.23 5.30 -16.10
C SER A 235 -8.58 4.59 -15.89
N ASN A 236 -8.93 3.61 -16.74
CA ASN A 236 -10.08 2.74 -16.56
C ASN A 236 -9.69 1.49 -15.76
N VAL A 237 -10.22 1.38 -14.53
CA VAL A 237 -9.96 0.28 -13.57
C VAL A 237 -10.32 -1.13 -14.09
N ARG A 238 -11.08 -1.23 -15.18
CA ARG A 238 -11.45 -2.51 -15.80
C ARG A 238 -10.33 -3.10 -16.66
N ASN A 239 -9.39 -2.26 -17.11
CA ASN A 239 -8.22 -2.71 -17.85
C ASN A 239 -7.20 -3.26 -16.86
N ASN A 240 -6.69 -4.48 -17.08
CA ASN A 240 -5.80 -5.16 -16.14
C ASN A 240 -4.78 -6.08 -16.83
N GLY A 241 -4.30 -5.69 -18.01
CA GLY A 241 -3.28 -6.45 -18.73
C GLY A 241 -1.86 -5.94 -18.48
N PRO A 242 -0.83 -6.78 -18.72
CA PRO A 242 0.58 -6.39 -18.56
C PRO A 242 0.99 -5.21 -19.46
N GLU A 243 0.28 -4.99 -20.56
CA GLU A 243 0.48 -3.85 -21.47
C GLU A 243 0.31 -2.49 -20.79
N LEU A 244 -0.33 -2.44 -19.61
CA LEU A 244 -0.44 -1.20 -18.83
C LEU A 244 0.89 -0.74 -18.24
N LEU A 245 1.88 -1.63 -18.16
CA LEU A 245 3.23 -1.33 -17.68
C LEU A 245 4.21 -0.98 -18.81
N GLU A 246 3.77 -1.06 -20.07
CA GLU A 246 4.62 -0.79 -21.22
C GLU A 246 4.89 0.72 -21.37
N PRO A 247 6.17 1.14 -21.47
CA PRO A 247 6.50 2.54 -21.69
C PRO A 247 5.93 3.05 -23.01
N LEU A 248 5.38 4.26 -22.99
CA LEU A 248 5.06 4.98 -24.23
C LEU A 248 6.32 5.62 -24.81
N PRO A 249 6.47 5.64 -26.15
CA PRO A 249 7.43 6.50 -26.82
C PRO A 249 7.24 7.97 -26.41
N LEU A 250 8.34 8.71 -26.20
CA LEU A 250 8.28 10.12 -25.79
C LEU A 250 7.53 11.01 -26.81
N GLU A 251 7.47 10.60 -28.08
CA GLU A 251 6.74 11.29 -29.15
C GLU A 251 5.22 11.34 -28.89
N ASP A 252 4.68 10.33 -28.22
CA ASP A 252 3.24 10.20 -27.93
C ASP A 252 2.79 10.95 -26.66
N VAL A 253 3.73 11.54 -25.92
CA VAL A 253 3.50 12.21 -24.63
C VAL A 253 3.29 13.72 -24.81
N ILE A 254 3.81 14.29 -25.89
CA ILE A 254 3.84 15.74 -26.18
C ILE A 254 2.76 16.14 -27.21
N GLY A 255 2.14 15.17 -27.90
CA GLY A 255 1.19 15.39 -29.00
C GLY A 255 -0.25 15.66 -28.59
#